data_AF-A0AAU8K844-F1
#
_entry.id   AF-A0AAU8K844-F1
#
_cell.length_a   1.000
_cell.length_b   1.000
_cell.length_c   1.000
_cell.angle_alpha   90.00
_cell.angle_beta   90.00
_cell.angle_gamma   90.00
#
_symmetry.space_group_name_H-M   'P 1'
#
loop_
_entity.id
_entity.type
_entity.pdbx_description
1 polymer ?
#
loop_
_entity_poly.entity_id
_entity_poly.type
_entity_poly.pdbx_seq_one_letter_code
_entity_poly.pdbx_strand_id
1 'polypeptide(L)' 'MAWFDAQGLHVTDVWDSPEAFEAFMAERLAPAIDKAGIPGAPRTAMTPLHRRFVAPGITGVEEGG' A
#
# COMPACT_ATOMS: atom_id res chain seq x y z
N MET A 1 1.63 -4.35 -6.20
CA MET A 1 0.79 -5.22 -7.05
C MET A 1 -0.66 -4.81 -6.88
N ALA A 2 -1.46 -4.76 -7.96
CA ALA A 2 -2.88 -4.46 -7.85
C ALA A 2 -3.70 -5.30 -8.84
N TRP A 3 -4.88 -5.76 -8.43
CA TRP A 3 -5.79 -6.53 -9.26
C TRP A 3 -7.25 -6.40 -8.80
N PHE A 4 -8.19 -6.72 -9.69
CA PHE A 4 -9.62 -6.78 -9.38
C PHE A 4 -10.12 -8.23 -9.34
N ASP A 5 -11.05 -8.51 -8.43
CA ASP A 5 -11.89 -9.71 -8.45
C ASP A 5 -13.34 -9.39 -8.06
N ALA A 6 -14.16 -10.43 -7.85
CA ALA A 6 -15.57 -10.26 -7.47
C ALA A 6 -15.77 -9.63 -6.07
N GLN A 7 -14.72 -9.51 -5.27
CA GLN A 7 -14.73 -8.87 -3.95
C GLN A 7 -14.20 -7.43 -3.98
N GLY A 8 -13.63 -6.97 -5.11
CA GLY A 8 -13.23 -5.59 -5.33
C GLY A 8 -11.78 -5.43 -5.78
N LEU A 9 -11.20 -4.26 -5.49
CA LEU A 9 -9.80 -3.94 -5.75
C LEU A 9 -8.93 -4.44 -4.59
N HIS A 10 -7.86 -5.16 -4.94
CA HIS A 10 -6.82 -5.59 -4.02
C HIS A 10 -5.52 -4.90 -4.37
N VAL A 11 -4.84 -4.38 -3.35
CA VAL A 11 -3.55 -3.71 -3.48
C VAL A 11 -2.60 -4.27 -2.43
N THR A 12 -1.41 -4.63 -2.86
CA THR A 12 -0.30 -5.01 -1.99
C THR A 12 0.90 -4.14 -2.29
N ASP A 13 1.44 -3.50 -1.26
CA ASP A 13 2.59 -2.62 -1.34
C ASP A 13 3.55 -2.86 -0.17
N VAL A 14 4.79 -2.40 -0.31
CA VAL A 14 5.83 -2.49 0.72
C VAL A 14 6.02 -1.12 1.33
N TRP A 15 6.02 -1.06 2.66
CA TRP A 15 6.19 0.16 3.44
C TRP A 15 7.39 0.02 4.38
N ASP A 16 8.07 1.13 4.68
CA ASP A 16 9.21 1.14 5.59
C ASP A 16 8.77 0.93 7.05
N SER A 17 7.58 1.43 7.41
CA SER A 17 6.95 1.16 8.69
C SER A 17 5.41 1.14 8.61
N PRO A 18 4.72 0.54 9.60
CA PRO A 18 3.27 0.67 9.74
C PRO A 18 2.81 2.12 9.85
N GLU A 19 3.55 2.98 10.53
CA GLU A 19 3.21 4.40 10.71
C GLU A 19 3.24 5.17 9.38
N ALA A 20 4.18 4.85 8.49
CA ALA A 20 4.22 5.44 7.15
C ALA A 20 2.96 5.10 6.34
N PHE A 21 2.46 3.86 6.47
CA PHE A 21 1.20 3.44 5.89
C PHE A 21 0.01 4.19 6.51
N GLU A 22 -0.07 4.29 7.84
CA GLU A 22 -1.17 4.99 8.53
C GLU A 22 -1.22 6.47 8.16
N ALA A 23 -0.06 7.15 8.05
CA ALA A 23 0.01 8.53 7.58
C ALA A 23 -0.51 8.67 6.15
N PHE A 24 -0.08 7.80 5.24
CA PHE A 24 -0.59 7.79 3.85
C PHE A 24 -2.09 7.53 3.78
N MET A 25 -2.59 6.58 4.57
CA MET A 25 -4.01 6.24 4.67
C MET A 25 -4.84 7.46 5.07
N ALA A 26 -4.43 8.15 6.14
CA ALA A 26 -5.15 9.29 6.68
C ALA A 26 -5.08 10.53 5.78
N GLU A 27 -3.88 10.85 5.27
CA GLU A 27 -3.63 12.12 4.60
C GLU A 27 -3.94 12.08 3.11
N ARG A 28 -3.89 10.90 2.48
CA ARG A 28 -3.98 10.76 1.02
C ARG A 28 -5.08 9.82 0.57
N LEU A 29 -5.11 8.58 1.08
CA LEU A 29 -6.03 7.57 0.54
C LEU A 29 -7.47 7.81 0.97
N ALA A 30 -7.73 8.02 2.26
CA ALA A 30 -9.10 8.23 2.76
C ALA A 30 -9.79 9.44 2.09
N PRO A 31 -9.14 10.62 1.92
CA PRO A 31 -9.71 11.72 1.15
C PRO A 31 -10.00 11.37 -0.31
N ALA A 32 -9.15 10.55 -0.95
CA ALA A 32 -9.35 10.14 -2.32
C ALA A 32 -10.54 9.17 -2.48
N ILE A 33 -10.71 8.23 -1.54
CA ILE A 33 -11.86 7.30 -1.48
C ILE A 33 -13.16 8.08 -1.31
N ASP A 34 -13.19 9.02 -0.36
CA ASP A 34 -14.36 9.89 -0.12
C ASP A 34 -14.71 10.70 -1.38
N LYS A 35 -13.71 11.35 -1.99
CA LYS A 35 -13.90 12.11 -3.24
C LYS A 35 -14.40 11.24 -4.39
N ALA A 36 -13.99 9.98 -4.46
CA ALA A 36 -14.43 9.04 -5.49
C ALA A 36 -15.83 8.46 -5.20
N GLY A 37 -16.43 8.74 -4.04
CA GLY A 37 -17.73 8.21 -3.63
C GLY A 37 -17.72 6.69 -3.44
N ILE A 38 -16.56 6.11 -3.16
CA ILE A 38 -16.41 4.67 -2.96
C ILE A 38 -16.95 4.34 -1.55
N PRO A 39 -17.99 3.49 -1.43
CA PRO A 39 -18.58 3.20 -0.13
C PRO A 39 -17.70 2.24 0.68
N GLY A 40 -17.56 2.54 1.97
CA GLY A 40 -16.87 1.71 2.94
C GLY A 40 -15.37 2.02 3.11
N ALA A 41 -14.78 1.46 4.16
CA ALA A 41 -13.35 1.54 4.41
C ALA A 41 -12.63 0.33 3.81
N PRO A 42 -11.40 0.50 3.26
CA PRO A 42 -10.59 -0.63 2.84
C PRO A 42 -10.24 -1.49 4.05
N ARG A 43 -10.20 -2.82 3.84
CA ARG A 43 -9.68 -3.76 4.83
C ARG A 43 -8.17 -3.80 4.69
N THR A 44 -7.46 -3.47 5.76
CA THR A 44 -6.00 -3.37 5.77
C THR A 44 -5.40 -4.48 6.63
N ALA A 45 -4.24 -4.98 6.21
CA ALA A 45 -3.44 -5.93 6.96
C ALA A 45 -1.96 -5.66 6.68
N MET A 46 -1.13 -5.71 7.72
CA MET A 46 0.32 -5.51 7.61
C MET A 46 1.03 -6.76 8.12
N THR A 47 2.04 -7.23 7.38
CA THR A 47 2.84 -8.40 7.74
C THR A 47 4.33 -8.09 7.62
N PRO A 48 5.19 -8.55 8.54
CA PRO A 48 6.64 -8.33 8.43
C PRO A 48 7.23 -8.92 7.14
N LEU A 49 8.02 -8.14 6.41
CA LEU A 49 8.74 -8.61 5.24
C LEU A 49 10.07 -9.23 5.68
N HIS A 50 10.13 -10.56 5.74
CA HIS A 50 11.33 -11.27 6.22
C HIS A 50 12.49 -11.30 5.21
N ARG A 51 12.20 -11.21 3.92
CA ARG A 51 13.23 -11.19 2.86
C ARG A 51 12.72 -10.42 1.65
N ARG A 52 13.52 -9.45 1.20
CA ARG A 52 13.37 -8.76 -0.08
C ARG A 52 14.54 -9.14 -0.97
N PHE A 53 14.28 -9.62 -2.18
CA PHE A 53 15.33 -9.84 -3.18
C PHE A 53 15.31 -8.69 -4.18
N VAL A 54 16.43 -7.99 -4.28
CA VAL A 54 16.66 -6.95 -5.29
C VAL A 54 17.69 -7.49 -6.26
N ALA A 55 17.32 -7.64 -7.53
CA ALA A 55 18.25 -8.10 -8.55
C ALA A 55 19.35 -7.04 -8.82
N PRO A 56 20.59 -7.45 -9.10
CA PRO A 56 21.66 -6.52 -9.46
C PRO A 56 21.27 -5.66 -10.67
N GLY A 57 21.57 -4.36 -10.61
CA GLY A 57 21.29 -3.41 -11.70
C GLY A 57 19.89 -2.78 -11.68
N ILE A 58 19.03 -3.13 -10.70
CA ILE A 58 17.77 -2.42 -10.46
C ILE A 58 18.07 -1.12 -9.69
N THR A 59 17.76 0.03 -10.30
CA THR A 59 17.81 1.36 -9.66
C THR A 59 16.38 1.80 -9.29
N GLY A 60 16.24 2.67 -8.28
CA GLY A 60 14.92 3.14 -7.80
C GLY A 60 14.26 2.26 -6.75
N VAL A 61 14.96 1.24 -6.23
CA VAL A 61 14.64 0.59 -4.96
C VAL A 61 15.18 1.44 -3.81
N GLU A 62 14.63 2.64 -3.64
CA GLU A 62 14.96 3.43 -2.45
C GLU A 62 14.38 2.71 -1.21
N GLU A 63 15.22 2.59 -0.17
CA GLU A 63 14.73 2.36 1.20
C GLU A 63 14.11 3.69 1.62
N GLY A 64 12.79 3.73 1.83
CA GLY A 64 12.22 4.93 2.42
C GLY A 64 12.75 5.04 3.85
N GLY A 65 13.32 6.19 4.15
CA GLY A 65 13.91 6.50 5.46
C GLY A 65 12.89 6.74 6.54
#